data_AF-A0A9D6STV0-F1
#
_entry.id   AF-A0A9D6STV0-F1
#
_cell.length_a   1.000
_cell.length_b   1.000
_cell.length_c   1.000
_cell.angle_alpha   90.00
_cell.angle_beta   90.00
_cell.angle_gamma   90.00
#
_symmetry.space_group_name_H-M   'P 1'
#
loop_
_entity.id
_entity.type
_entity.pdbx_description
1 polymer ?
#
loop_
_entity_poly.entity_id
_entity_poly.type
_entity_poly.pdbx_seq_one_letter_code
_entity_poly.pdbx_strand_id
1 'polypeptide(L)'
;MGEVVMWAGDWIELSSSATGGPTVVAELASRYGYLPLIEGQFFIQSTGRLLRPLDDNTKQLYKNSAASFARKYDLKYLGLGIEINILNERSPADFEAFTQFFSEVYDAVKELSPNTKVFTVFQLEKMKGLNGGLFGGSNNPNQAQWALLDRFPKSDIIAFTTYPGLVYKDPSEIPDDYYADINRHTTKPIAFTEAGWHSEASPSGWESSEAEQAEFVSRFFSLTRNLHEELVIWSFIYDQETIEPFRSMGLYNKDGMAKQAWEAWLKADESSAPRQ
;
A
#
# COMPACT_ATOMS: atom_id res chain seq x y z
N MET A 1 -8.08 -13.31 -12.00
CA MET A 1 -6.69 -13.66 -11.58
C MET A 1 -5.90 -12.36 -11.52
N GLY A 2 -5.10 -12.14 -10.48
CA GLY A 2 -4.45 -10.85 -10.22
C GLY A 2 -3.61 -10.34 -11.40
N GLU A 3 -3.88 -9.12 -11.86
CA GLU A 3 -3.23 -8.53 -13.03
C GLU A 3 -1.99 -7.69 -12.68
N VAL A 4 -1.76 -7.42 -11.40
CA VAL A 4 -0.71 -6.51 -10.91
C VAL A 4 0.32 -7.27 -10.08
N VAL A 5 1.60 -6.98 -10.32
CA VAL A 5 2.71 -7.40 -9.46
C VAL A 5 3.44 -6.17 -8.93
N MET A 6 3.69 -6.16 -7.63
CA MET A 6 4.26 -4.99 -6.96
C MET A 6 5.71 -5.21 -6.56
N TRP A 7 6.51 -4.15 -6.68
CA TRP A 7 7.76 -3.99 -5.97
C TRP A 7 7.69 -2.76 -5.09
N ALA A 8 8.17 -2.87 -3.86
CA ALA A 8 8.32 -1.77 -2.93
C ALA A 8 9.73 -1.81 -2.32
N GLY A 9 10.45 -0.69 -2.30
CA GLY A 9 11.81 -0.65 -1.79
C GLY A 9 12.47 0.72 -1.88
N ASP A 10 13.79 0.78 -1.74
CA ASP A 10 14.52 2.06 -1.73
C ASP A 10 14.42 2.76 -3.09
N TRP A 11 13.88 3.98 -3.11
CA TRP A 11 13.69 4.78 -4.32
C TRP A 11 14.99 4.94 -5.14
N ILE A 12 16.17 4.93 -4.50
CA ILE A 12 17.44 4.99 -5.24
C ILE A 12 17.57 3.88 -6.30
N GLU A 13 16.93 2.72 -6.10
CA GLU A 13 17.01 1.58 -7.01
C GLU A 13 16.38 1.84 -8.37
N LEU A 14 15.50 2.84 -8.49
CA LEU A 14 14.98 3.27 -9.81
C LEU A 14 16.08 3.84 -10.72
N SER A 15 17.23 4.24 -10.15
CA SER A 15 18.39 4.67 -10.94
C SER A 15 19.23 3.50 -11.48
N SER A 16 19.03 2.28 -10.96
CA SER A 16 19.78 1.08 -11.33
C SER A 16 19.16 0.40 -12.55
N SER A 17 19.59 0.82 -13.74
CA SER A 17 18.97 0.48 -15.02
C SER A 17 19.16 -0.95 -15.53
N ALA A 18 19.98 -1.78 -14.86
CA ALA A 18 20.37 -3.12 -15.36
C ALA A 18 20.06 -4.30 -14.42
N THR A 19 20.00 -4.11 -13.10
CA THR A 19 19.92 -5.23 -12.14
C THR A 19 19.14 -4.93 -10.85
N GLY A 20 18.47 -3.79 -10.74
CA GLY A 20 17.70 -3.44 -9.54
C GLY A 20 16.42 -4.27 -9.41
N GLY A 21 15.95 -4.49 -8.18
CA GLY A 21 14.65 -5.12 -7.89
C GLY A 21 13.47 -4.59 -8.74
N PRO A 22 13.28 -3.26 -8.88
CA PRO A 22 12.16 -2.73 -9.66
C PRO A 22 12.30 -3.03 -11.16
N THR A 23 13.54 -3.04 -11.69
CA THR A 23 13.80 -3.41 -13.09
C THR A 23 13.40 -4.87 -13.34
N VAL A 24 13.78 -5.79 -12.44
CA VAL A 24 13.43 -7.21 -12.57
C VAL A 24 11.91 -7.39 -12.56
N VAL A 25 11.20 -6.71 -11.65
CA VAL A 25 9.73 -6.79 -11.58
C VAL A 25 9.10 -6.21 -12.84
N ALA A 26 9.53 -5.04 -13.32
CA ALA A 26 8.99 -4.44 -14.53
C ALA A 26 9.18 -5.33 -15.78
N GLU A 27 10.37 -5.91 -15.95
CA GLU A 27 10.67 -6.78 -17.10
C GLU A 27 9.92 -8.12 -17.04
N LEU A 28 9.84 -8.75 -15.87
CA LEU A 28 9.11 -10.00 -15.70
C LEU A 28 7.59 -9.79 -15.81
N ALA A 29 7.06 -8.70 -15.25
CA ALA A 29 5.66 -8.34 -15.38
C ALA A 29 5.27 -8.25 -16.85
N SER A 30 6.01 -7.45 -17.63
CA SER A 30 5.80 -7.33 -19.08
C SER A 30 5.90 -8.68 -19.80
N ARG A 31 6.90 -9.50 -19.48
CA ARG A 31 7.09 -10.82 -20.09
C ARG A 31 5.90 -11.77 -19.84
N TYR A 32 5.30 -11.72 -18.66
CA TYR A 32 4.22 -12.62 -18.27
C TYR A 32 2.83 -12.00 -18.37
N GLY A 33 2.71 -10.78 -18.91
CA GLY A 33 1.42 -10.11 -19.12
C GLY A 33 0.82 -9.49 -17.86
N TYR A 34 1.62 -9.23 -16.82
CA TYR A 34 1.22 -8.48 -15.63
C TYR A 34 1.54 -6.99 -15.79
N LEU A 35 0.83 -6.17 -15.02
CA LEU A 35 1.10 -4.75 -14.82
C LEU A 35 2.05 -4.58 -13.63
N PRO A 36 3.22 -3.95 -13.82
CA PRO A 36 4.08 -3.60 -12.71
C PRO A 36 3.51 -2.39 -11.94
N LEU A 37 3.45 -2.51 -10.62
CA LEU A 37 3.30 -1.39 -9.69
C LEU A 37 4.62 -1.23 -8.92
N ILE A 38 5.19 -0.02 -8.95
CA ILE A 38 6.49 0.26 -8.35
C ILE A 38 6.32 1.31 -7.24
N GLU A 39 6.78 1.02 -6.04
CA GLU A 39 6.77 1.95 -4.91
C GLU A 39 8.19 2.31 -4.44
N GLY A 40 8.53 3.59 -4.53
CA GLY A 40 9.80 4.13 -4.04
C GLY A 40 9.68 4.67 -2.62
N GLN A 41 10.25 3.96 -1.65
CA GLN A 41 10.40 4.39 -0.27
C GLN A 41 11.68 5.22 -0.09
N PHE A 42 11.62 6.24 0.76
CA PHE A 42 12.74 7.16 1.02
C PHE A 42 13.02 7.40 2.51
N PHE A 43 12.27 6.76 3.41
CA PHE A 43 12.48 6.84 4.85
C PHE A 43 12.23 5.48 5.53
N ILE A 44 12.68 5.35 6.78
CA ILE A 44 12.44 4.18 7.62
C ILE A 44 11.21 4.41 8.47
N GLN A 45 10.09 3.72 8.21
CA GLN A 45 8.81 3.92 8.91
C GLN A 45 8.92 3.85 10.44
N SER A 46 9.71 2.93 10.98
CA SER A 46 9.86 2.76 12.44
C SER A 46 10.51 3.95 13.13
N THR A 47 11.29 4.77 12.42
CA THR A 47 12.06 5.88 12.99
C THR A 47 11.71 7.24 12.42
N GLY A 48 11.07 7.31 11.24
CA GLY A 48 10.88 8.56 10.48
C GLY A 48 12.18 9.10 9.87
N ARG A 49 13.30 8.39 9.99
CA ARG A 49 14.58 8.83 9.45
C ARG A 49 14.63 8.62 7.95
N LEU A 50 14.97 9.68 7.21
CA LEU A 50 15.24 9.59 5.78
C LEU A 50 16.38 8.60 5.49
N LEU A 51 16.25 7.80 4.42
CA LEU A 51 17.32 6.95 3.92
C LEU A 51 18.49 7.81 3.41
N ARG A 52 18.17 8.97 2.83
CA ARG A 52 19.09 9.99 2.33
C ARG A 52 18.46 11.38 2.56
N PRO A 53 19.24 12.42 2.87
CA PRO A 53 18.70 13.77 3.02
C PRO A 53 18.01 14.21 1.72
N LEU A 54 16.89 14.93 1.81
CA LEU A 54 16.24 15.54 0.64
C LEU A 54 16.94 16.84 0.21
N ASP A 55 18.25 16.78 0.00
CA ASP A 55 19.04 17.86 -0.60
C ASP A 55 18.86 17.91 -2.13
N ASP A 56 19.37 18.97 -2.77
CA ASP A 56 19.17 19.20 -4.20
C ASP A 56 19.68 18.04 -5.07
N ASN A 57 20.81 17.43 -4.69
CA ASN A 57 21.39 16.31 -5.42
C ASN A 57 20.51 15.06 -5.34
N THR A 58 20.05 14.72 -4.13
CA THR A 58 19.19 13.56 -3.89
C THR A 58 17.83 13.75 -4.54
N LYS A 59 17.24 14.94 -4.41
CA LYS A 59 15.98 15.30 -5.08
C LYS A 59 16.10 15.20 -6.59
N GLN A 60 17.16 15.74 -7.19
CA GLN A 60 17.34 15.65 -8.63
C GLN A 60 17.52 14.20 -9.10
N LEU A 61 18.25 13.38 -8.35
CA LEU A 61 18.43 11.97 -8.65
C LEU A 61 17.11 11.19 -8.59
N TYR A 62 16.35 11.31 -7.50
CA TYR A 62 15.05 10.65 -7.32
C TYR A 62 14.02 11.08 -8.37
N LYS A 63 13.97 12.37 -8.70
CA LYS A 63 13.08 12.91 -9.74
C LYS A 63 13.43 12.36 -11.12
N ASN A 64 14.70 12.43 -11.51
CA ASN A 64 15.15 11.95 -12.81
C ASN A 64 14.99 10.44 -12.96
N SER A 65 15.30 9.67 -11.90
CA SER A 65 15.16 8.21 -11.92
C SER A 65 13.69 7.80 -12.00
N ALA A 66 12.80 8.40 -11.21
CA ALA A 66 11.36 8.12 -11.28
C ALA A 66 10.78 8.39 -12.68
N ALA A 67 11.03 9.56 -13.25
CA ALA A 67 10.51 9.94 -14.56
C ALA A 67 11.09 9.06 -15.69
N SER A 68 12.40 8.81 -15.67
CA SER A 68 13.06 7.96 -16.66
C SER A 68 12.62 6.50 -16.58
N PHE A 69 12.44 5.98 -15.36
CA PHE A 69 11.99 4.61 -15.12
C PHE A 69 10.54 4.43 -15.59
N ALA A 70 9.65 5.36 -15.21
CA ALA A 70 8.26 5.37 -15.65
C ALA A 70 8.14 5.34 -17.18
N ARG A 71 8.91 6.18 -17.87
CA ARG A 71 8.97 6.22 -19.35
C ARG A 71 9.55 4.93 -19.94
N LYS A 72 10.66 4.42 -19.39
CA LYS A 72 11.37 3.25 -19.94
C LYS A 72 10.48 2.01 -19.99
N TYR A 73 9.68 1.79 -18.95
CA TYR A 73 8.86 0.60 -18.80
C TYR A 73 7.36 0.84 -19.04
N ASP A 74 6.98 2.03 -19.53
CA ASP A 74 5.58 2.44 -19.72
C ASP A 74 4.72 2.13 -18.50
N LEU A 75 5.19 2.55 -17.31
CA LEU A 75 4.56 2.18 -16.05
C LEU A 75 3.13 2.71 -15.97
N LYS A 76 2.19 1.86 -15.56
CA LYS A 76 0.83 2.29 -15.23
C LYS A 76 0.74 2.90 -13.83
N TYR A 77 1.50 2.39 -12.86
CA TYR A 77 1.41 2.79 -11.46
C TYR A 77 2.79 3.06 -10.86
N LEU A 78 2.97 4.23 -10.23
CA LEU A 78 4.17 4.63 -9.50
C LEU A 78 3.78 5.26 -8.15
N GLY A 79 4.02 4.52 -7.07
CA GLY A 79 3.88 5.00 -5.69
C GLY A 79 5.18 5.63 -5.18
N LEU A 80 5.08 6.74 -4.46
CA LEU A 80 6.23 7.45 -3.88
C LEU A 80 5.97 7.72 -2.41
N GLY A 81 6.81 7.17 -1.55
CA GLY A 81 6.63 7.21 -0.10
C GLY A 81 5.52 6.25 0.36
N ILE A 82 5.90 5.33 1.24
CA ILE A 82 4.99 4.33 1.81
C ILE A 82 4.67 4.73 3.24
N GLU A 83 3.38 4.77 3.57
CA GLU A 83 2.84 5.18 4.88
C GLU A 83 3.34 6.56 5.35
N ILE A 84 3.26 7.55 4.46
CA ILE A 84 3.86 8.88 4.68
C ILE A 84 3.26 9.65 5.86
N ASN A 85 2.08 9.28 6.33
CA ASN A 85 1.51 9.84 7.55
C ASN A 85 2.30 9.43 8.81
N ILE A 86 3.03 8.31 8.79
CA ILE A 86 4.02 7.99 9.83
C ILE A 86 5.19 8.95 9.77
N LEU A 87 5.64 9.37 8.58
CA LEU A 87 6.66 10.40 8.45
C LEU A 87 6.17 11.73 9.03
N ASN A 88 4.91 12.10 8.79
CA ASN A 88 4.32 13.30 9.40
C ASN A 88 4.35 13.25 10.94
N GLU A 89 4.04 12.09 11.55
CA GLU A 89 4.09 11.93 13.01
C GLU A 89 5.51 12.06 13.58
N ARG A 90 6.50 11.48 12.89
CA ARG A 90 7.86 11.31 13.44
C ARG A 90 8.81 12.44 13.04
N SER A 91 8.67 12.93 11.82
CA SER A 91 9.52 13.95 11.21
C SER A 91 8.67 14.93 10.38
N PRO A 92 7.83 15.78 11.01
CA PRO A 92 6.94 16.69 10.30
C PRO A 92 7.65 17.56 9.26
N ALA A 93 8.84 18.08 9.56
CA ALA A 93 9.62 18.90 8.62
C ALA A 93 10.02 18.14 7.36
N ASP A 94 10.37 16.85 7.49
CA ASP A 94 10.72 15.99 6.35
C ASP A 94 9.48 15.61 5.54
N PHE A 95 8.33 15.40 6.20
CA PHE A 95 7.05 15.25 5.53
C PHE A 95 6.70 16.50 4.71
N GLU A 96 6.83 17.69 5.28
CA GLU A 96 6.61 18.96 4.57
C GLU A 96 7.51 19.09 3.34
N ALA A 97 8.81 18.80 3.50
CA ALA A 97 9.77 18.79 2.40
C ALA A 97 9.38 17.79 1.31
N PHE A 98 8.88 16.60 1.69
CA PHE A 98 8.41 15.60 0.75
C PHE A 98 7.13 16.03 0.02
N THR A 99 6.17 16.69 0.67
CA THR A 99 4.93 17.15 0.00
C THR A 99 5.21 18.07 -1.18
N GLN A 100 6.18 18.99 -1.02
CA GLN A 100 6.63 19.89 -2.08
C GLN A 100 7.35 19.11 -3.17
N PHE A 101 8.29 18.24 -2.79
CA PHE A 101 9.08 17.45 -3.72
C PHE A 101 8.24 16.46 -4.54
N PHE A 102 7.21 15.85 -3.94
CA PHE A 102 6.26 14.97 -4.63
C PHE A 102 5.63 15.69 -5.84
N SER A 103 5.25 16.95 -5.69
CA SER A 103 4.66 17.73 -6.78
C SER A 103 5.63 17.97 -7.93
N GLU A 104 6.93 18.12 -7.65
CA GLU A 104 7.96 18.24 -8.68
C GLU A 104 8.20 16.91 -9.41
N VAL A 105 8.24 15.79 -8.66
CA VAL A 105 8.41 14.46 -9.25
C VAL A 105 7.21 14.11 -10.11
N TYR A 106 6.00 14.40 -9.64
CA TYR A 106 4.77 14.21 -10.40
C TYR A 106 4.86 14.90 -11.77
N ASP A 107 5.21 16.19 -11.80
CA ASP A 107 5.29 16.94 -13.06
C ASP A 107 6.32 16.34 -14.02
N ALA A 108 7.51 15.98 -13.50
CA ALA A 108 8.56 15.36 -14.30
C ALA A 108 8.14 13.98 -14.86
N VAL A 109 7.44 13.17 -14.07
CA VAL A 109 6.91 11.88 -14.53
C VAL A 109 5.85 12.10 -15.61
N LYS A 110 4.90 13.02 -15.40
CA LYS A 110 3.84 13.29 -16.37
C LYS A 110 4.36 13.89 -17.68
N GLU A 111 5.44 14.65 -17.65
CA GLU A 111 6.10 15.15 -18.86
C GLU A 111 6.65 14.01 -19.73
N LEU A 112 7.23 12.97 -19.11
CA LEU A 112 7.87 11.87 -19.82
C LEU A 112 6.98 10.65 -20.05
N SER A 113 5.97 10.45 -19.21
CA SER A 113 5.07 9.31 -19.13
C SER A 113 3.67 9.75 -18.64
N PRO A 114 2.89 10.47 -19.46
CA PRO A 114 1.65 11.14 -19.04
C PRO A 114 0.56 10.17 -18.53
N ASN A 115 0.60 8.92 -18.96
CA ASN A 115 -0.38 7.90 -18.57
C ASN A 115 -0.04 7.20 -17.24
N THR A 116 1.17 7.37 -16.70
CA THR A 116 1.55 6.80 -15.40
C THR A 116 0.74 7.46 -14.30
N LYS A 117 -0.02 6.68 -13.52
CA LYS A 117 -0.67 7.16 -12.29
C LYS A 117 0.37 7.26 -11.18
N VAL A 118 0.57 8.47 -10.68
CA VAL A 118 1.54 8.80 -9.63
C VAL A 118 0.79 9.09 -8.34
N PHE A 119 1.19 8.42 -7.26
CA PHE A 119 0.52 8.54 -5.97
C PHE A 119 1.47 8.37 -4.79
N THR A 120 0.96 8.59 -3.59
CA THR A 120 1.62 8.29 -2.32
C THR A 120 0.69 7.43 -1.46
N VAL A 121 1.26 6.71 -0.48
CA VAL A 121 0.52 5.72 0.30
C VAL A 121 0.38 6.17 1.75
N PHE A 122 -0.84 6.05 2.29
CA PHE A 122 -1.15 6.33 3.69
C PHE A 122 -1.46 5.05 4.47
N GLN A 123 -1.10 5.00 5.74
CA GLN A 123 -1.51 3.93 6.65
C GLN A 123 -2.95 4.21 7.11
N LEU A 124 -3.94 3.42 6.68
CA LEU A 124 -5.36 3.73 6.86
C LEU A 124 -5.79 3.80 8.32
N GLU A 125 -5.33 2.87 9.15
CA GLU A 125 -5.73 2.82 10.57
C GLU A 125 -5.31 4.10 11.30
N LYS A 126 -4.10 4.59 11.05
CA LYS A 126 -3.60 5.88 11.54
C LYS A 126 -4.36 7.06 10.97
N MET A 127 -4.72 7.04 9.69
CA MET A 127 -5.59 8.06 9.10
C MET A 127 -6.92 8.17 9.85
N LYS A 128 -7.43 7.06 10.39
CA LYS A 128 -8.66 6.98 11.20
C LYS A 128 -8.45 7.25 12.70
N GLY A 129 -7.21 7.45 13.16
CA GLY A 129 -6.88 7.56 14.58
C GLY A 129 -6.93 6.24 15.34
N LEU A 130 -6.88 5.10 14.65
CA LEU A 130 -6.87 3.75 15.23
C LEU A 130 -5.44 3.31 15.55
N ASN A 131 -4.90 3.83 16.66
CA ASN A 131 -3.54 3.50 17.11
C ASN A 131 -3.50 2.37 18.16
N GLY A 132 -4.63 1.74 18.47
CA GLY A 132 -4.74 0.68 19.48
C GLY A 132 -4.28 -0.71 19.01
N GLY A 133 -4.58 -1.72 19.82
CA GLY A 133 -4.24 -3.10 19.53
C GLY A 133 -2.73 -3.33 19.40
N LEU A 134 -2.32 -4.04 18.36
CA LEU A 134 -0.92 -4.37 18.09
C LEU A 134 -0.09 -3.17 17.59
N PHE A 135 -0.70 -2.02 17.30
CA PHE A 135 0.04 -0.77 17.10
C PHE A 135 0.60 -0.18 18.41
N GLY A 136 0.11 -0.63 19.58
CA GLY A 136 0.67 -0.30 20.89
C GLY A 136 0.22 1.04 21.50
N GLY A 137 -0.69 1.76 20.86
CA GLY A 137 -1.27 3.02 21.35
C GLY A 137 -2.73 2.89 21.81
N SER A 138 -3.55 3.89 21.50
CA SER A 138 -4.99 3.89 21.81
C SER A 138 -5.79 4.45 20.65
N ASN A 139 -6.96 3.88 20.40
CA ASN A 139 -7.87 4.39 19.38
C ASN A 139 -8.46 5.73 19.84
N ASN A 140 -8.26 6.78 19.05
CA ASN A 140 -8.78 8.11 19.30
C ASN A 140 -9.10 8.82 17.97
N PRO A 141 -10.38 8.92 17.58
CA PRO A 141 -10.79 9.59 16.34
C PRO A 141 -10.34 11.06 16.25
N ASN A 142 -10.08 11.74 17.37
CA ASN A 142 -9.54 13.11 17.35
C ASN A 142 -8.08 13.18 16.88
N GLN A 143 -7.41 12.03 16.74
CA GLN A 143 -6.07 11.90 16.15
C GLN A 143 -6.13 11.46 14.68
N ALA A 144 -7.31 11.40 14.07
CA ALA A 144 -7.45 11.12 12.64
C ALA A 144 -6.68 12.16 11.80
N GLN A 145 -6.09 11.69 10.70
CA GLN A 145 -5.14 12.46 9.88
C GLN A 145 -5.69 12.74 8.47
N TRP A 146 -7.01 12.70 8.29
CA TRP A 146 -7.65 12.89 6.98
C TRP A 146 -7.27 14.18 6.25
N ALA A 147 -6.95 15.26 6.98
CA ALA A 147 -6.48 16.52 6.40
C ALA A 147 -5.14 16.39 5.65
N LEU A 148 -4.37 15.30 5.86
CA LEU A 148 -3.14 15.06 5.11
C LEU A 148 -3.39 14.77 3.62
N LEU A 149 -4.61 14.34 3.24
CA LEU A 149 -4.95 14.13 1.82
C LEU A 149 -4.85 15.44 1.02
N ASP A 150 -5.20 16.57 1.62
CA ASP A 150 -5.14 17.90 0.99
C ASP A 150 -3.72 18.35 0.65
N ARG A 151 -2.71 17.68 1.24
CA ARG A 151 -1.29 17.95 1.00
C ARG A 151 -0.79 17.37 -0.32
N PHE A 152 -1.55 16.47 -0.94
CA PHE A 152 -1.19 15.80 -2.19
C PHE A 152 -2.27 16.00 -3.27
N PRO A 153 -2.57 17.25 -3.66
CA PRO A 153 -3.65 17.55 -4.60
C PRO A 153 -3.39 16.95 -5.98
N LYS A 154 -2.12 16.80 -6.39
CA LYS A 154 -1.71 16.20 -7.67
C LYS A 154 -1.79 14.68 -7.71
N SER A 155 -1.87 13.98 -6.57
CA SER A 155 -1.92 12.51 -6.56
C SER A 155 -3.09 12.00 -7.41
N ASP A 156 -2.83 11.09 -8.36
CA ASP A 156 -3.86 10.53 -9.25
C ASP A 156 -4.80 9.57 -8.51
N ILE A 157 -4.26 8.89 -7.50
CA ILE A 157 -4.92 7.88 -6.66
C ILE A 157 -4.70 8.27 -5.20
N ILE A 158 -5.64 7.96 -4.31
CA ILE A 158 -5.36 7.89 -2.88
C ILE A 158 -5.13 6.43 -2.50
N ALA A 159 -3.90 6.08 -2.16
CA ALA A 159 -3.50 4.72 -1.84
C ALA A 159 -3.39 4.50 -0.34
N PHE A 160 -3.75 3.30 0.12
CA PHE A 160 -3.68 2.90 1.51
C PHE A 160 -2.96 1.58 1.71
N THR A 161 -2.24 1.44 2.82
CA THR A 161 -2.05 0.15 3.49
C THR A 161 -3.17 -0.03 4.51
N THR A 162 -3.67 -1.26 4.70
CA THR A 162 -4.70 -1.54 5.71
C THR A 162 -4.50 -2.89 6.37
N TYR A 163 -4.51 -2.90 7.70
CA TYR A 163 -4.37 -4.09 8.52
C TYR A 163 -5.36 -4.06 9.70
N PRO A 164 -6.67 -4.23 9.46
CA PRO A 164 -7.67 -4.16 10.53
C PRO A 164 -7.44 -5.20 11.63
N GLY A 165 -6.84 -6.33 11.28
CA GLY A 165 -6.43 -7.39 12.22
C GLY A 165 -5.37 -6.97 13.22
N LEU A 166 -4.80 -5.75 13.14
CA LEU A 166 -3.95 -5.19 14.19
C LEU A 166 -4.75 -4.38 15.22
N VAL A 167 -6.01 -4.06 14.94
CA VAL A 167 -6.90 -3.26 15.80
C VAL A 167 -8.05 -4.10 16.35
N TYR A 168 -8.60 -4.98 15.54
CA TYR A 168 -9.68 -5.91 15.86
C TYR A 168 -9.14 -7.34 15.92
N LYS A 169 -9.74 -8.17 16.77
CA LYS A 169 -9.30 -9.57 16.96
C LYS A 169 -10.06 -10.53 16.07
N ASP A 170 -11.29 -10.18 15.73
CA ASP A 170 -12.17 -10.98 14.91
C ASP A 170 -12.66 -10.13 13.71
N PRO A 171 -12.71 -10.68 12.48
CA PRO A 171 -13.17 -9.93 11.32
C PRO A 171 -14.56 -9.30 11.51
N SER A 172 -15.47 -9.96 12.23
CA SER A 172 -16.82 -9.48 12.51
C SER A 172 -16.86 -8.22 13.40
N GLU A 173 -15.78 -7.92 14.13
CA GLU A 173 -15.65 -6.71 14.94
C GLU A 173 -15.32 -5.46 14.10
N ILE A 174 -14.86 -5.62 12.85
CA ILE A 174 -14.59 -4.49 11.96
C ILE A 174 -15.91 -3.75 11.71
N PRO A 175 -16.02 -2.43 11.96
CA PRO A 175 -17.26 -1.69 11.71
C PRO A 175 -17.75 -1.76 10.26
N ASP A 176 -19.07 -1.79 10.05
CA ASP A 176 -19.66 -1.85 8.70
C ASP A 176 -19.38 -0.60 7.84
N ASP A 177 -19.02 0.53 8.46
CA ASP A 177 -18.64 1.76 7.76
C ASP A 177 -17.13 2.00 7.69
N TYR A 178 -16.32 0.99 8.07
CA TYR A 178 -14.87 1.12 8.23
C TYR A 178 -14.18 1.72 7.01
N TYR A 179 -14.43 1.15 5.82
CA TYR A 179 -13.90 1.63 4.54
C TYR A 179 -14.78 2.71 3.90
N ALA A 180 -16.10 2.70 4.14
CA ALA A 180 -17.02 3.68 3.56
C ALA A 180 -16.72 5.12 3.99
N ASP A 181 -16.08 5.30 5.15
CA ASP A 181 -15.58 6.58 5.65
C ASP A 181 -14.60 7.27 4.68
N ILE A 182 -13.85 6.51 3.87
CA ILE A 182 -12.91 7.07 2.86
C ILE A 182 -13.64 7.99 1.88
N ASN A 183 -14.86 7.62 1.45
CA ASN A 183 -15.66 8.41 0.52
C ASN A 183 -16.11 9.77 1.10
N ARG A 184 -16.01 9.97 2.42
CA ARG A 184 -16.28 11.26 3.07
C ARG A 184 -15.11 12.23 2.92
N HIS A 185 -13.92 11.74 2.57
CA HIS A 185 -12.67 12.50 2.57
C HIS A 185 -12.07 12.69 1.17
N THR A 186 -12.48 11.90 0.18
CA THR A 186 -11.99 12.03 -1.19
C THR A 186 -12.97 11.43 -2.19
N THR A 187 -12.94 11.95 -3.42
CA THR A 187 -13.63 11.38 -4.58
C THR A 187 -12.66 10.77 -5.60
N LYS A 188 -11.35 10.79 -5.31
CA LYS A 188 -10.33 10.21 -6.17
C LYS A 188 -10.43 8.67 -6.18
N PRO A 189 -9.93 7.99 -7.22
CA PRO A 189 -9.76 6.55 -7.20
C PRO A 189 -8.97 6.10 -5.97
N ILE A 190 -9.34 4.96 -5.41
CA ILE A 190 -8.75 4.39 -4.19
C ILE A 190 -7.95 3.14 -4.55
N ALA A 191 -6.74 3.03 -4.02
CA ALA A 191 -5.97 1.80 -4.09
C ALA A 191 -5.67 1.27 -2.69
N PHE A 192 -5.63 -0.05 -2.54
CA PHE A 192 -5.01 -0.70 -1.39
C PHE A 192 -3.75 -1.39 -1.88
N THR A 193 -2.58 -0.84 -1.56
CA THR A 193 -1.30 -1.40 -2.03
C THR A 193 -0.77 -2.47 -1.08
N GLU A 194 -1.32 -2.50 0.13
CA GLU A 194 -1.15 -3.59 1.09
C GLU A 194 -2.46 -3.83 1.84
N ALA A 195 -2.81 -5.11 1.99
CA ALA A 195 -3.91 -5.58 2.81
C ALA A 195 -3.55 -6.96 3.38
N GLY A 196 -3.95 -7.22 4.62
CA GLY A 196 -3.66 -8.51 5.25
C GLY A 196 -4.43 -8.80 6.53
N TRP A 197 -4.59 -10.10 6.78
CA TRP A 197 -5.06 -10.69 8.04
C TRP A 197 -4.24 -11.95 8.29
N HIS A 198 -3.79 -12.18 9.51
CA HIS A 198 -2.93 -13.32 9.84
C HIS A 198 -3.74 -14.59 10.07
N SER A 199 -3.18 -15.75 9.76
CA SER A 199 -3.89 -17.02 9.86
C SER A 199 -3.43 -17.91 11.01
N GLU A 200 -2.42 -17.49 11.78
CA GLU A 200 -1.91 -18.26 12.91
C GLU A 200 -2.61 -17.86 14.22
N ALA A 201 -2.70 -18.82 15.14
CA ALA A 201 -3.11 -18.60 16.52
C ALA A 201 -1.99 -17.90 17.34
N SER A 202 -1.47 -16.79 16.81
CA SER A 202 -0.41 -15.97 17.40
C SER A 202 -0.46 -14.55 16.83
N PRO A 203 -0.03 -13.52 17.58
CA PRO A 203 0.57 -13.57 18.91
C PRO A 203 -0.46 -13.87 20.01
N SER A 204 0.01 -14.21 21.21
CA SER A 204 -0.89 -14.48 22.34
C SER A 204 -1.76 -13.27 22.67
N GLY A 205 -3.07 -13.50 22.84
CA GLY A 205 -4.08 -12.47 23.03
C GLY A 205 -4.55 -11.81 21.73
N TRP A 206 -4.05 -12.27 20.58
CA TRP A 206 -4.40 -11.82 19.24
C TRP A 206 -4.43 -13.00 18.25
N GLU A 207 -4.89 -14.15 18.73
CA GLU A 207 -5.00 -15.38 17.98
C GLU A 207 -5.95 -15.24 16.78
N SER A 208 -5.67 -15.96 15.70
CA SER A 208 -6.49 -16.04 14.49
C SER A 208 -6.41 -17.45 13.89
N SER A 209 -6.98 -17.64 12.70
CA SER A 209 -7.05 -18.89 11.97
C SER A 209 -7.14 -18.66 10.46
N GLU A 210 -6.93 -19.70 9.65
CA GLU A 210 -7.19 -19.63 8.21
C GLU A 210 -8.66 -19.29 7.89
N ALA A 211 -9.59 -19.72 8.74
CA ALA A 211 -11.01 -19.42 8.58
C ALA A 211 -11.29 -17.92 8.80
N GLU A 212 -10.72 -17.32 9.84
CA GLU A 212 -10.83 -15.87 10.08
C GLU A 212 -10.12 -15.05 9.00
N GLN A 213 -8.98 -15.52 8.48
CA GLN A 213 -8.34 -14.89 7.32
C GLN A 213 -9.26 -14.90 6.09
N ALA A 214 -9.95 -16.01 5.82
CA ALA A 214 -10.90 -16.12 4.71
C ALA A 214 -12.18 -15.27 4.93
N GLU A 215 -12.65 -15.18 6.17
CA GLU A 215 -13.75 -14.30 6.55
C GLU A 215 -13.37 -12.83 6.34
N PHE A 216 -12.16 -12.42 6.73
CA PHE A 216 -11.66 -11.08 6.49
C PHE A 216 -11.65 -10.75 5.00
N VAL A 217 -11.16 -11.65 4.13
CA VAL A 217 -11.18 -11.42 2.67
C VAL A 217 -12.60 -11.15 2.19
N SER A 218 -13.56 -11.99 2.60
CA SER A 218 -14.97 -11.83 2.22
C SER A 218 -15.55 -10.50 2.73
N ARG A 219 -15.22 -10.13 3.97
CA ARG A 219 -15.66 -8.88 4.60
C ARG A 219 -15.03 -7.66 3.95
N PHE A 220 -13.74 -7.69 3.65
CA PHE A 220 -13.02 -6.61 2.96
C PHE A 220 -13.74 -6.22 1.66
N PHE A 221 -13.95 -7.17 0.75
CA PHE A 221 -14.62 -6.88 -0.53
C PHE A 221 -16.09 -6.46 -0.37
N SER A 222 -16.80 -7.00 0.64
CA SER A 222 -18.16 -6.53 0.96
C SER A 222 -18.17 -5.06 1.42
N LEU A 223 -17.20 -4.66 2.24
CA LEU A 223 -17.10 -3.31 2.79
C LEU A 223 -16.50 -2.29 1.80
N THR A 224 -15.70 -2.73 0.83
CA THR A 224 -15.13 -1.86 -0.22
C THR A 224 -15.99 -1.76 -1.48
N ARG A 225 -17.09 -2.52 -1.60
CA ARG A 225 -17.93 -2.58 -2.82
C ARG A 225 -18.40 -1.23 -3.38
N ASN A 226 -18.54 -0.22 -2.51
CA ASN A 226 -19.00 1.12 -2.86
C ASN A 226 -17.87 2.15 -3.00
N LEU A 227 -16.61 1.72 -2.90
CA LEU A 227 -15.47 2.58 -3.19
C LEU A 227 -15.26 2.66 -4.70
N HIS A 228 -14.74 3.79 -5.17
CA HIS A 228 -14.13 3.91 -6.49
C HIS A 228 -12.76 3.22 -6.48
N GLU A 229 -12.79 1.89 -6.35
CA GLU A 229 -11.60 1.06 -6.23
C GLU A 229 -10.88 0.95 -7.59
N GLU A 230 -9.60 1.30 -7.58
CA GLU A 230 -8.68 1.18 -8.71
C GLU A 230 -7.96 -0.18 -8.68
N LEU A 231 -7.47 -0.59 -7.51
CA LEU A 231 -6.75 -1.84 -7.31
C LEU A 231 -6.70 -2.23 -5.82
N VAL A 232 -6.54 -3.53 -5.59
CA VAL A 232 -6.26 -4.12 -4.28
C VAL A 232 -5.12 -5.11 -4.42
N ILE A 233 -4.10 -4.97 -3.58
CA ILE A 233 -2.97 -5.88 -3.47
C ILE A 233 -3.01 -6.50 -2.09
N TRP A 234 -3.10 -7.83 -2.06
CA TRP A 234 -2.83 -8.58 -0.84
C TRP A 234 -1.32 -8.68 -0.62
N SER A 235 -0.85 -8.37 0.58
CA SER A 235 0.58 -8.10 0.81
C SER A 235 1.49 -9.29 0.48
N PHE A 236 1.05 -10.53 0.76
CA PHE A 236 1.88 -11.72 0.54
C PHE A 236 1.12 -12.88 -0.09
N ILE A 237 1.64 -13.42 -1.19
CA ILE A 237 1.13 -14.69 -1.73
C ILE A 237 1.47 -15.85 -0.79
N TYR A 238 2.71 -15.90 -0.27
CA TYR A 238 3.18 -16.95 0.63
C TYR A 238 3.44 -16.41 2.03
N ASP A 239 3.35 -17.26 3.04
CA ASP A 239 3.87 -16.94 4.36
C ASP A 239 5.35 -16.57 4.32
N GLN A 240 5.69 -15.54 5.09
CA GLN A 240 6.99 -14.89 5.03
C GLN A 240 7.85 -15.24 6.24
N GLU A 241 9.18 -15.17 6.09
CA GLU A 241 10.12 -15.23 7.20
C GLU A 241 10.26 -13.83 7.84
N THR A 242 9.22 -13.41 8.56
CA THR A 242 9.16 -12.10 9.23
C THR A 242 8.54 -12.23 10.63
N ILE A 243 8.23 -11.10 11.26
CA ILE A 243 7.66 -11.02 12.61
C ILE A 243 6.17 -11.37 12.64
N GLU A 244 5.67 -11.78 13.81
CA GLU A 244 4.24 -11.90 14.07
C GLU A 244 3.58 -10.51 14.12
N PRO A 245 2.30 -10.37 13.71
CA PRO A 245 1.47 -11.42 13.09
C PRO A 245 1.70 -11.57 11.57
N PHE A 246 2.50 -10.71 10.93
CA PHE A 246 2.67 -10.62 9.47
C PHE A 246 3.17 -11.91 8.81
N ARG A 247 3.96 -12.71 9.52
CA ARG A 247 4.54 -13.95 8.98
C ARG A 247 3.54 -14.96 8.42
N SER A 248 2.29 -14.93 8.91
CA SER A 248 1.22 -15.84 8.51
C SER A 248 0.12 -15.20 7.68
N MET A 249 0.38 -14.01 7.11
CA MET A 249 -0.56 -13.31 6.24
C MET A 249 -0.53 -13.81 4.79
N GLY A 250 0.24 -14.84 4.45
CA GLY A 250 0.22 -15.43 3.11
C GLY A 250 -1.14 -16.02 2.77
N LEU A 251 -1.55 -15.95 1.50
CA LEU A 251 -2.68 -16.73 0.95
C LEU A 251 -2.33 -18.21 0.75
N TYR A 252 -1.03 -18.50 0.73
CA TYR A 252 -0.42 -19.82 0.73
C TYR A 252 0.48 -19.95 1.96
N ASN A 253 0.59 -21.17 2.50
CA ASN A 253 1.59 -21.45 3.52
C ASN A 253 3.00 -21.58 2.91
N LYS A 254 4.01 -21.76 3.77
CA LYS A 254 5.42 -21.89 3.35
C LYS A 254 5.71 -23.10 2.45
N ASP A 255 4.88 -24.14 2.54
CA ASP A 255 5.00 -25.36 1.75
C ASP A 255 4.28 -25.25 0.38
N GLY A 256 3.69 -24.08 0.08
CA GLY A 256 3.00 -23.81 -1.18
C GLY A 256 1.59 -24.41 -1.25
N MET A 257 0.99 -24.76 -0.11
CA MET A 257 -0.42 -25.12 -0.05
C MET A 257 -1.28 -23.86 0.09
N ALA A 258 -2.33 -23.77 -0.72
CA ALA A 258 -3.31 -22.69 -0.61
C ALA A 258 -4.05 -22.77 0.73
N LYS A 259 -4.23 -21.63 1.38
CA LYS A 259 -5.08 -21.47 2.56
C LYS A 259 -6.52 -21.18 2.14
N GLN A 260 -7.45 -21.28 3.09
CA GLN A 260 -8.87 -20.96 2.85
C GLN A 260 -9.08 -19.55 2.28
N ALA A 261 -8.25 -18.58 2.67
CA ALA A 261 -8.32 -17.22 2.17
C ALA A 261 -8.04 -17.08 0.67
N TRP A 262 -7.27 -17.99 0.06
CA TRP A 262 -7.05 -18.00 -1.38
C TRP A 262 -8.35 -18.27 -2.15
N GLU A 263 -9.15 -19.24 -1.69
CA GLU A 263 -10.45 -19.51 -2.31
C GLU A 263 -11.44 -18.36 -2.13
N ALA A 264 -11.43 -17.72 -0.96
CA ALA A 264 -12.25 -16.53 -0.72
C ALA A 264 -11.86 -15.38 -1.66
N TRP A 265 -10.56 -15.19 -1.89
CA TRP A 265 -10.04 -14.17 -2.80
C TRP A 265 -10.50 -14.39 -4.25
N LEU A 266 -10.39 -15.63 -4.75
CA LEU A 266 -10.85 -15.98 -6.10
C LEU A 266 -12.36 -15.76 -6.29
N LYS A 267 -13.18 -16.13 -5.29
CA LYS A 267 -14.62 -15.91 -5.34
C LYS A 267 -14.99 -14.43 -5.36
N ALA A 268 -14.25 -13.61 -4.62
CA ALA A 268 -14.47 -12.17 -4.61
C ALA A 268 -14.18 -11.56 -6.00
N ASP A 269 -13.06 -11.94 -6.62
CA ASP A 269 -12.67 -11.51 -7.97
C ASP A 269 -13.73 -11.85 -9.03
N GLU A 270 -14.30 -13.06 -8.97
CA GLU A 270 -15.39 -13.49 -9.86
C GLU A 270 -16.70 -12.71 -9.66
N SER A 271 -16.98 -12.32 -8.41
CA SER A 271 -18.17 -11.52 -8.08
C SER A 271 -18.06 -10.05 -8.52
N SER A 272 -16.83 -9.56 -8.75
CA SER A 272 -16.51 -8.23 -9.28
C SER A 272 -16.51 -8.17 -10.82
N ALA A 273 -17.50 -8.80 -11.47
CA ALA A 273 -17.77 -8.69 -12.91
C ALA A 273 -17.69 -7.22 -13.39
N PRO A 274 -17.25 -6.95 -14.64
CA PRO A 274 -16.86 -5.61 -15.08
C PRO A 274 -17.99 -4.61 -14.81
N ARG A 275 -17.71 -3.69 -13.90
CA ARG A 275 -18.56 -2.54 -13.60
C ARG A 275 -18.62 -1.71 -14.90
N GLN A 276 -19.72 -1.86 -15.65
CA GLN A 276 -20.00 -1.10 -16.88
C GLN A 276 -20.02 0.40 -16.62
#